data_AF-A0A109JKB9-F1
#
_entry.id   AF-A0A109JKB9-F1
#
_cell.length_a   1.000
_cell.length_b   1.000
_cell.length_c   1.000
_cell.angle_alpha   90.00
_cell.angle_beta   90.00
_cell.angle_gamma   90.00
#
_symmetry.space_group_name_H-M   'P 1'
#
loop_
_entity.id
_entity.type
_entity.pdbx_description
1 polymer ?
#
loop_
_entity_poly.entity_id
_entity_poly.type
_entity_poly.pdbx_seq_one_letter_code
_entity_poly.pdbx_strand_id
1 'polypeptide(L)' 'MVLKMARPWPHPVTGIYWFRMAVPAKLRKLVNKREEKCSLRTRDPDEARIRHALKTAEVPA' A
#
# COMPACT_ATOMS: atom_id res chain seq x y z
N MET A 1 -11.09 14.84 13.63
CA MET A 1 -11.09 13.91 12.47
C MET A 1 -9.65 13.79 11.98
N VAL A 2 -8.95 12.69 12.29
CA VAL A 2 -7.53 12.52 11.88
C VAL A 2 -7.52 11.92 10.48
N LEU A 3 -6.78 12.55 9.53
CA LEU A 3 -6.54 11.96 8.21
C LEU A 3 -5.92 10.57 8.41
N LYS A 4 -6.69 9.53 8.06
CA LYS A 4 -6.24 8.13 8.09
C LYS A 4 -5.21 7.98 6.97
N MET A 5 -3.96 8.36 7.25
CA MET A 5 -2.84 8.04 6.38
C MET A 5 -2.79 6.52 6.23
N ALA A 6 -2.67 6.05 4.99
CA ALA A 6 -2.50 4.64 4.72
C ALA A 6 -1.21 4.17 5.42
N ARG A 7 -1.38 3.25 6.37
CA ARG A 7 -0.29 2.70 7.18
C ARG A 7 0.16 1.37 6.57
N PRO A 8 1.47 1.12 6.46
CA PRO A 8 1.96 -0.19 6.05
C PRO A 8 1.45 -1.26 7.01
N TRP A 9 0.81 -2.29 6.48
CA TRP A 9 0.21 -3.35 7.28
C TRP A 9 1.23 -4.49 7.46
N PRO A 10 1.62 -4.86 8.69
CA PRO A 10 2.54 -5.97 8.90
C PRO A 10 1.83 -7.30 8.65
N HIS A 11 2.45 -8.19 7.88
CA HIS A 11 1.92 -9.54 7.66
C HIS A 11 2.08 -10.40 8.92
N PRO A 12 1.00 -11.01 9.44
CA PRO A 12 0.98 -11.66 10.76
C PRO A 12 1.92 -12.87 10.87
N VAL A 13 2.28 -13.49 9.74
CA VAL A 13 3.15 -14.67 9.71
C VAL A 13 4.60 -14.33 9.37
N THR A 14 4.84 -13.31 8.54
CA THR A 14 6.19 -13.05 7.98
C THR A 14 6.81 -11.77 8.51
N GLY A 15 6.05 -10.91 9.20
CA GLY A 15 6.52 -9.61 9.69
C GLY A 15 6.90 -8.61 8.58
N ILE A 16 6.68 -8.97 7.31
CA ILE A 16 6.94 -8.09 6.17
C ILE A 16 5.80 -7.10 6.06
N TYR A 17 6.11 -5.83 5.85
CA TYR A 17 5.10 -4.81 5.60
C TYR A 17 4.50 -4.93 4.21
N TRP A 18 3.18 -4.78 4.14
CA TRP A 18 2.39 -4.81 2.92
C TRP A 18 1.75 -3.45 2.69
N PHE A 19 1.77 -3.04 1.44
CA PHE A 19 0.98 -1.93 0.91
C PHE A 19 -0.41 -2.47 0.56
N ARG A 20 -1.45 -1.82 1.11
CA ARG A 20 -2.85 -2.10 0.79
C ARG A 20 -3.53 -0.80 0.43
N MET A 21 -3.95 -0.68 -0.82
CA MET A 21 -4.76 0.45 -1.26
C MET A 21 -5.92 -0.03 -2.12
N ALA A 22 -7.08 0.59 -1.93
CA ALA A 22 -8.21 0.38 -2.80
C ALA A 22 -7.91 1.00 -4.16
N VAL A 23 -8.05 0.24 -5.23
CA VAL A 23 -7.85 0.76 -6.59
C VAL A 23 -9.00 1.75 -6.89
N PRO A 24 -8.70 2.98 -7.34
CA PRO A 24 -9.71 3.94 -7.78
C PRO A 24 -10.61 3.37 -8.86
N ALA A 25 -11.90 3.70 -8.85
CA ALA A 25 -12.90 3.07 -9.73
C ALA A 25 -12.56 3.17 -11.23
N LYS A 26 -11.89 4.25 -11.64
CA LYS A 26 -11.42 4.47 -13.01
C LYS A 26 -10.32 3.49 -13.43
N LEU A 27 -9.41 3.14 -12.50
CA LEU A 27 -8.29 2.23 -12.72
C LEU A 27 -8.66 0.75 -12.53
N ARG A 28 -9.78 0.45 -11.86
CA ARG A 28 -10.27 -0.94 -11.69
C ARG A 28 -10.48 -1.66 -13.01
N LYS A 29 -10.89 -0.95 -14.06
CA LYS A 29 -11.06 -1.53 -15.41
C LYS A 29 -9.74 -1.92 -16.06
N LEU A 30 -8.64 -1.25 -15.73
CA LEU A 30 -7.30 -1.52 -16.29
C LEU A 30 -6.56 -2.61 -15.50
N VAL A 31 -6.63 -2.56 -14.17
CA VAL A 31 -5.90 -3.50 -13.30
C VAL A 31 -6.71 -4.78 -13.03
N ASN A 32 -8.01 -4.77 -13.33
CA ASN A 32 -8.96 -5.87 -13.07
C ASN A 32 -8.93 -6.40 -11.61
N LYS A 33 -8.49 -5.54 -10.67
CA LYS A 33 -8.39 -5.83 -9.24
C LYS A 33 -9.01 -4.69 -8.44
N ARG A 34 -9.68 -5.05 -7.34
CA ARG A 34 -10.36 -4.11 -6.45
C ARG A 34 -9.44 -3.53 -5.37
N GLU A 35 -8.46 -4.32 -4.93
CA GLU A 35 -7.41 -3.93 -4.00
C GLU A 35 -6.06 -4.26 -4.61
N GLU A 36 -5.14 -3.29 -4.60
CA GLU A 36 -3.74 -3.54 -4.89
C GLU A 36 -3.07 -3.96 -3.58
N LYS A 37 -2.57 -5.19 -3.56
CA LYS A 37 -1.78 -5.73 -2.45
C LYS A 37 -0.36 -5.93 -2.96
N CYS A 38 0.55 -5.05 -2.56
CA CYS A 38 1.96 -5.18 -2.89
C CYS A 38 2.75 -5.42 -1.61
N SER A 39 3.62 -6.42 -1.60
CA SER A 39 4.58 -6.59 -0.50
C SER A 39 5.65 -5.48 -0.61
N LEU A 40 5.90 -4.76 0.49
CA LEU A 40 6.97 -3.75 0.55
C LEU A 40 8.35 -4.41 0.74
N ARG A 41 8.37 -5.74 0.95
CA ARG A 41 9.57 -6.58 1.11
C ARG A 41 10.56 -6.01 2.13
N THR A 42 10.05 -5.31 3.14
CA THR A 42 10.84 -4.77 4.25
C THR A 42 10.17 -5.09 5.57
N ARG A 43 11.00 -5.29 6.59
CA ARG A 43 10.61 -5.48 8.00
C ARG A 43 10.84 -4.19 8.80
N ASP A 44 11.53 -3.21 8.22
CA ASP A 44 11.85 -1.94 8.85
C ASP A 44 10.68 -0.95 8.71
N PRO A 45 10.19 -0.38 9.81
CA PRO A 45 9.02 0.50 9.78
C PRO A 45 9.28 1.81 9.04
N ASP A 46 10.50 2.35 9.09
CA ASP A 46 10.87 3.58 8.40
C ASP A 46 11.03 3.36 6.89
N GLU A 47 11.68 2.27 6.47
CA GLU A 47 11.71 1.89 5.06
C GLU A 47 10.32 1.60 4.51
N ALA A 48 9.47 0.95 5.31
CA ALA A 48 8.08 0.67 4.92
C ALA A 48 7.31 1.96 4.67
N ARG A 49 7.52 3.00 5.50
CA ARG A 49 6.87 4.31 5.35
C ARG A 49 7.30 5.02 4.06
N ILE A 50 8.59 4.99 3.74
CA ILE A 50 9.14 5.59 2.52
C ILE A 50 8.64 4.84 1.28
N ARG A 51 8.76 3.50 1.25
CA ARG A 51 8.28 2.68 0.12
C ARG A 51 6.77 2.80 -0.05
N HIS A 52 6.01 2.90 1.03
CA HIS A 52 4.58 3.15 1.00
C HIS A 52 4.27 4.53 0.39
N ALA A 53 4.98 5.58 0.78
CA ALA A 53 4.81 6.92 0.21
C ALA A 53 5.15 6.96 -1.28
N LEU A 54 6.26 6.34 -1.69
CA LEU A 54 6.66 6.19 -3.10
C LEU A 54 5.59 5.44 -3.91
N LYS A 55 5.10 4.30 -3.40
CA LYS A 55 4.07 3.52 -4.10
C LYS A 55 2.72 4.23 -4.16
N THR A 56 2.41 5.05 -3.15
CA THR A 56 1.23 5.92 -3.18
C THR A 56 1.37 7.00 -4.24
N ALA A 57 2.55 7.62 -4.37
CA ALA A 57 2.80 8.65 -5.38
C ALA A 57 2.80 8.10 -6.81
N GLU A 58 3.24 6.85 -7.00
CA GLU A 58 3.21 6.15 -8.29
C GLU A 58 1.78 5.77 -8.73
N VAL A 59 0.81 5.75 -7.81
CA VAL A 59 -0.60 5.53 -8.11
C VAL A 59 -1.31 6.88 -8.13
N PRO A 60 -1.37 7.60 -9.27
CA PRO A 60 -2.15 8.81 -9.38
C PRO A 60 -3.64 8.52 -9.14
N ALA A 61 -4.27 9.39 -8.35
CA ALA A 61 -5.65 9.29 -7.87
C ALA A 61 -6.72 9.30 -8.98
#